data_AF-A0A2T2VTG9-F1
#
_entry.id   AF-A0A2T2VTG9-F1
#
_cell.length_a   1.000
_cell.length_b   1.000
_cell.length_c   1.000
_cell.angle_alpha   90.00
_cell.angle_beta   90.00
_cell.angle_gamma   90.00
#
_symmetry.space_group_name_H-M   'P 1'
#
loop_
_entity.id
_entity.type
_entity.pdbx_description
1 polymer ?
#
loop_
_entity_poly.entity_id
_entity_poly.type
_entity_poly.pdbx_seq_one_letter_code
_entity_poly.pdbx_strand_id
1 'polypeptide(L)'
;MKYQFLFFSLFFCLLIHAQSLEFQERGNQATFMYNEQPLSNTELRKLLKSHKASWVSYRKIQRKNHLALLVAVPSASVMGYELGRWTGGGTPNWTAAGIGVLGTGIGLYLNKDRKKKLKETVSLFNKRPKKNKTEGPSD
;
A
#
# COMPACT_ATOMS: atom_id res chain seq x y z
N MET A 1 -16.02 -48.12 -10.17
CA MET A 1 -14.83 -47.44 -9.59
C MET A 1 -14.22 -46.34 -10.48
N LYS A 2 -14.36 -46.35 -11.82
CA LYS A 2 -13.82 -45.29 -12.72
C LYS A 2 -14.23 -43.85 -12.36
N TYR A 3 -15.45 -43.63 -11.87
CA TYR A 3 -15.96 -42.29 -11.55
C TYR A 3 -15.49 -41.75 -10.18
N GLN A 4 -14.99 -42.60 -9.28
CA GLN A 4 -14.49 -42.16 -7.97
C GLN A 4 -13.16 -41.40 -8.09
N PHE A 5 -12.29 -41.81 -9.03
CA PHE A 5 -11.05 -41.07 -9.33
C PHE A 5 -11.32 -39.70 -9.96
N LEU A 6 -12.33 -39.58 -10.82
CA LEU A 6 -12.75 -38.30 -11.40
C LEU A 6 -13.30 -37.34 -10.33
N PHE A 7 -14.08 -37.85 -9.37
CA PHE A 7 -14.61 -37.05 -8.27
C PHE A 7 -13.51 -36.56 -7.33
N PHE A 8 -12.52 -37.41 -7.03
CA PHE A 8 -11.37 -37.04 -6.19
C PHE A 8 -10.46 -36.00 -6.86
N SER A 9 -10.26 -36.10 -8.18
CA SER A 9 -9.52 -35.12 -8.97
C SER A 9 -10.21 -33.76 -9.02
N LEU A 10 -11.55 -33.73 -9.17
CA LEU A 10 -12.32 -32.49 -9.20
C LEU A 10 -12.27 -31.77 -7.84
N PHE A 11 -12.30 -32.53 -6.75
CA PHE A 11 -12.20 -32.00 -5.38
C PHE A 11 -10.82 -31.38 -5.09
N PHE A 12 -9.74 -31.98 -5.60
CA PHE A 12 -8.38 -31.47 -5.39
C PHE A 12 -8.11 -30.14 -6.09
N CYS A 13 -8.75 -29.88 -7.24
CA CYS A 13 -8.62 -28.62 -7.97
C CYS A 13 -9.22 -27.42 -7.21
N LEU A 14 -10.27 -27.64 -6.41
CA LEU A 14 -10.94 -26.58 -5.62
C LEU A 14 -10.09 -26.09 -4.44
N LEU A 15 -9.10 -26.88 -4.00
CA LEU A 15 -8.22 -26.52 -2.88
C LEU A 15 -7.06 -25.60 -3.28
N ILE A 16 -6.87 -25.34 -4.58
CA ILE A 16 -5.87 -24.39 -5.07
C ILE A 16 -6.42 -22.96 -4.98
N HIS A 17 -6.87 -22.55 -3.79
CA HIS A 17 -7.09 -21.14 -3.53
C HIS A 17 -5.73 -20.43 -3.59
N ALA A 18 -5.54 -19.62 -4.63
CA ALA A 18 -4.34 -18.82 -4.77
C ALA A 18 -4.35 -17.73 -3.71
N GLN A 19 -3.60 -17.94 -2.63
CA GLN A 19 -3.39 -16.92 -1.61
C GLN A 19 -2.74 -15.71 -2.27
N SER A 20 -3.46 -14.59 -2.30
CA SER A 20 -3.01 -13.38 -2.96
C SER A 20 -3.20 -12.17 -2.06
N LEU A 21 -2.19 -11.31 -2.06
CA LEU A 21 -2.26 -10.00 -1.45
C LEU A 21 -2.82 -9.04 -2.50
N GLU A 22 -3.80 -8.24 -2.12
CA GLU A 22 -4.38 -7.23 -3.00
C GLU A 22 -4.26 -5.85 -2.36
N PHE A 23 -4.23 -4.84 -3.23
CA PHE A 23 -4.26 -3.43 -2.83
C PHE A 23 -5.52 -2.80 -3.40
N GLN A 24 -6.45 -2.44 -2.52
CA GLN A 24 -7.70 -1.78 -2.88
C GLN A 24 -7.68 -0.31 -2.45
N GLU A 25 -8.25 0.55 -3.30
CA GLU A 25 -8.44 1.96 -3.02
C GLU A 25 -9.94 2.21 -2.83
N ARG A 26 -10.36 2.61 -1.63
CA ARG A 26 -11.72 3.10 -1.37
C ARG A 26 -11.63 4.60 -1.08
N GLY A 27 -11.87 5.41 -2.10
CA GLY A 27 -11.73 6.87 -2.02
C GLY A 27 -10.31 7.30 -1.66
N ASN A 28 -10.16 7.98 -0.51
CA ASN A 28 -8.86 8.41 0.01
C ASN A 28 -8.15 7.36 0.89
N GLN A 29 -8.81 6.24 1.20
CA GLN A 29 -8.22 5.18 2.00
C GLN A 29 -7.66 4.06 1.11
N ALA A 30 -6.46 3.63 1.47
CA ALA A 30 -5.79 2.49 0.85
C ALA A 30 -5.85 1.31 1.82
N THR A 31 -6.47 0.21 1.38
CA THR A 31 -6.68 -1.00 2.18
C THR A 31 -5.96 -2.17 1.52
N PHE A 32 -5.26 -2.96 2.32
CA PHE A 32 -4.67 -4.21 1.87
C PHE A 32 -5.63 -5.34 2.19
N MET A 33 -5.85 -6.23 1.23
CA MET A 33 -6.69 -7.41 1.38
C MET A 33 -5.85 -8.66 1.20
N TYR A 34 -6.12 -9.72 1.96
CA TYR A 34 -5.45 -11.00 1.84
C TYR A 34 -6.52 -12.07 1.96
N ASN A 35 -6.71 -12.84 0.89
CA ASN A 35 -7.82 -13.79 0.77
C ASN A 35 -9.16 -13.13 1.12
N GLU A 36 -9.45 -11.99 0.49
CA GLU A 36 -10.71 -11.24 0.65
C GLU A 36 -10.98 -10.65 2.05
N GLN A 37 -10.01 -10.75 2.97
CA GLN A 37 -10.10 -10.12 4.29
C GLN A 37 -9.20 -8.89 4.37
N PRO A 38 -9.69 -7.77 4.93
CA PRO A 38 -8.86 -6.59 5.13
C PRO A 38 -7.78 -6.87 6.18
N LEU A 39 -6.52 -6.55 5.86
CA LEU A 39 -5.45 -6.59 6.85
C LEU A 39 -5.35 -5.28 7.61
N SER A 40 -5.18 -5.39 8.92
CA SER A 40 -4.58 -4.33 9.71
C SER A 40 -3.13 -4.07 9.28
N ASN A 41 -2.63 -2.87 9.59
CA ASN A 41 -1.22 -2.54 9.38
C ASN A 41 -0.27 -3.53 10.08
N THR A 42 -0.67 -4.04 11.25
CA THR A 42 0.14 -5.01 12.01
C THR A 42 0.24 -6.35 11.29
N GLU A 43 -0.88 -6.86 10.78
CA GLU A 43 -0.92 -8.12 10.02
C GLU A 43 -0.20 -7.99 8.69
N LEU A 44 -0.39 -6.88 7.97
CA LEU A 44 0.35 -6.57 6.75
C LEU A 44 1.86 -6.59 6.98
N ARG A 45 2.34 -5.97 8.08
CA ARG A 45 3.77 -5.98 8.42
C ARG A 45 4.27 -7.38 8.74
N LYS A 46 3.51 -8.19 9.47
CA LYS A 46 3.85 -9.60 9.74
C LYS A 46 3.93 -10.39 8.43
N LEU A 47 2.94 -10.24 7.55
CA LEU A 47 2.89 -10.91 6.26
C LEU A 47 4.07 -10.51 5.37
N LEU A 48 4.34 -9.21 5.22
CA LEU A 48 5.46 -8.71 4.42
C LEU A 48 6.81 -9.13 4.97
N LYS A 49 6.99 -9.22 6.31
CA LYS A 49 8.25 -9.71 6.91
C LYS A 49 8.59 -11.14 6.49
N SER A 50 7.61 -11.97 6.15
CA SER A 50 7.86 -13.31 5.58
C SER A 50 8.53 -13.27 4.20
N HIS A 51 8.56 -12.09 3.55
CA HIS A 51 9.19 -11.84 2.27
C HIS A 51 10.11 -10.61 2.31
N LYS A 52 11.41 -10.86 2.51
CA LYS A 52 12.44 -9.81 2.70
C LYS A 52 12.38 -8.72 1.62
N ALA A 53 12.18 -9.07 0.35
CA ALA A 53 12.12 -8.10 -0.75
C ALA A 53 10.91 -7.16 -0.63
N SER A 54 9.70 -7.68 -0.42
CA SER A 54 8.50 -6.86 -0.23
C SER A 54 8.57 -6.03 1.06
N TRP A 55 9.17 -6.58 2.14
CA TRP A 55 9.39 -5.85 3.38
C TRP A 55 10.33 -4.65 3.21
N VAL A 56 11.45 -4.83 2.51
CA VAL A 56 12.42 -3.75 2.24
C VAL A 56 11.78 -2.67 1.37
N SER A 57 11.05 -3.07 0.32
CA SER A 57 10.30 -2.15 -0.53
C SER A 57 9.30 -1.32 0.28
N TYR A 58 8.45 -1.98 1.07
CA TYR A 58 7.46 -1.32 1.94
C TYR A 58 8.11 -0.33 2.91
N ARG A 59 9.19 -0.73 3.60
CA ARG A 59 9.90 0.17 4.53
C ARG A 59 10.49 1.39 3.82
N LYS A 60 11.01 1.23 2.60
CA LYS A 60 11.53 2.34 1.79
C LYS A 60 10.42 3.34 1.46
N ILE A 61 9.23 2.85 1.13
CA ILE A 61 8.04 3.68 0.86
C ILE A 61 7.63 4.45 2.11
N GLN A 62 7.55 3.78 3.26
CA GLN A 62 7.16 4.42 4.53
C GLN A 62 8.13 5.53 4.95
N ARG A 63 9.45 5.28 4.85
CA ARG A 63 10.46 6.31 5.17
C ARG A 63 10.32 7.55 4.29
N LYS A 64 10.13 7.36 2.98
CA LYS A 64 9.89 8.48 2.05
C LYS A 64 8.61 9.24 2.39
N ASN A 65 7.55 8.54 2.81
CA ASN A 65 6.30 9.16 3.22
C ASN A 65 6.45 10.02 4.48
N HIS A 66 7.22 9.58 5.47
CA HIS A 66 7.50 10.39 6.66
C HIS A 66 8.24 11.69 6.31
N LEU A 67 9.25 11.60 5.45
CA LEU A 67 9.95 12.80 4.96
C LEU A 67 9.02 13.72 4.17
N ALA A 68 8.15 13.15 3.33
CA ALA A 68 7.15 13.91 2.59
C ALA A 68 6.18 14.64 3.52
N LEU A 69 5.72 13.99 4.59
CA LEU A 69 4.83 14.59 5.59
C LEU A 69 5.49 15.76 6.32
N LEU A 70 6.78 15.65 6.65
CA LEU A 70 7.52 16.74 7.30
C LEU A 70 7.58 18.01 6.44
N VAL A 71 7.55 17.88 5.12
CA VAL A 71 7.52 19.03 4.19
C VAL A 71 6.10 19.47 3.89
N ALA A 72 5.21 18.51 3.61
CA ALA A 72 3.85 18.78 3.18
C ALA A 72 2.97 19.40 4.28
N VAL A 73 3.10 18.95 5.53
CA VAL A 73 2.26 19.46 6.63
C VAL A 73 2.52 20.94 6.90
N PRO A 74 3.77 21.40 7.14
CA PRO A 74 4.04 22.83 7.31
C PRO A 74 3.66 23.64 6.07
N SER A 75 3.90 23.12 4.87
CA SER A 75 3.55 23.81 3.62
C SER A 75 2.04 24.04 3.49
N ALA A 76 1.24 23.00 3.78
CA ALA A 76 -0.21 23.10 3.76
C ALA A 76 -0.74 24.03 4.86
N SER A 77 -0.11 24.04 6.05
CA SER A 77 -0.43 24.98 7.12
C SER A 77 -0.17 26.43 6.73
N VAL A 78 0.97 26.74 6.11
CA VAL A 78 1.30 28.08 5.62
C VAL A 78 0.29 28.52 4.56
N MET A 79 -0.01 27.65 3.59
CA MET A 79 -1.04 27.93 2.57
C MET A 79 -2.40 28.22 3.21
N GLY A 80 -2.84 27.38 4.15
CA GLY A 80 -4.13 27.54 4.82
C GLY A 80 -4.20 28.81 5.67
N TYR A 81 -3.11 29.16 6.36
CA TYR A 81 -3.02 30.38 7.17
C TYR A 81 -3.16 31.64 6.31
N GLU A 82 -2.40 31.73 5.20
CA GLU A 82 -2.47 32.90 4.31
C GLU A 82 -3.83 33.01 3.60
N LEU A 83 -4.44 31.88 3.22
CA LEU A 83 -5.81 31.86 2.70
C LEU A 83 -6.83 32.35 3.74
N GLY A 84 -6.70 31.91 4.99
CA GLY A 84 -7.57 32.36 6.08
C GLY A 84 -7.45 33.87 6.35
N ARG A 85 -6.22 34.40 6.31
CA ARG A 85 -5.98 35.85 6.43
C ARG A 85 -6.67 36.63 5.32
N TRP A 86 -6.56 36.18 4.08
CA TRP A 86 -7.21 36.83 2.94
C TRP A 86 -8.73 36.87 3.09
N THR A 87 -9.36 35.74 3.47
CA THR A 87 -10.81 35.68 3.70
C THR A 87 -11.27 36.49 4.91
N GLY A 88 -10.39 36.67 5.91
CA GLY A 88 -10.67 37.46 7.12
C GLY A 88 -10.48 38.96 6.95
N GLY A 89 -10.25 39.46 5.72
CA GLY A 89 -10.00 40.88 5.44
C GLY A 89 -8.57 41.35 5.73
N GLY A 90 -7.66 40.45 6.06
CA GLY A 90 -6.23 40.73 6.21
C GLY A 90 -5.48 40.68 4.88
N THR A 91 -4.30 41.29 4.84
CA THR A 91 -3.39 41.19 3.67
C THR A 91 -2.60 39.88 3.73
N PRO A 92 -2.76 38.97 2.75
CA PRO A 92 -1.99 37.73 2.70
C PRO A 92 -0.57 37.95 2.17
N ASN A 93 0.38 37.16 2.66
CA ASN A 93 1.70 37.03 2.06
C ASN A 93 1.65 36.03 0.91
N TRP A 94 1.45 36.55 -0.31
CA TRP A 94 1.37 35.74 -1.53
C TRP A 94 2.64 34.92 -1.81
N THR A 95 3.82 35.38 -1.36
CA THR A 95 5.06 34.62 -1.49
C THR A 95 5.02 33.36 -0.60
N ALA A 96 4.60 33.51 0.66
CA ALA A 96 4.43 32.37 1.58
C ALA A 96 3.32 31.42 1.10
N ALA A 97 2.20 31.95 0.60
CA ALA A 97 1.13 31.16 0.01
C ALA A 97 1.63 30.36 -1.21
N GLY A 98 2.43 30.98 -2.09
CA GLY A 98 3.02 30.32 -3.26
C GLY A 98 3.95 29.15 -2.88
N ILE A 99 4.77 29.31 -1.84
CA ILE A 99 5.60 28.22 -1.28
C ILE A 99 4.71 27.09 -0.74
N GLY A 100 3.63 27.44 -0.03
CA GLY A 100 2.67 26.47 0.49
C GLY A 100 1.97 25.67 -0.61
N VAL A 101 1.58 26.31 -1.70
CA VAL A 101 0.99 25.66 -2.90
C VAL A 101 2.00 24.70 -3.54
N LEU A 102 3.24 25.13 -3.75
CA LEU A 102 4.30 24.29 -4.32
C LEU A 102 4.57 23.05 -3.45
N GLY A 103 4.72 23.25 -2.14
CA GLY A 103 4.93 22.15 -1.19
C GLY A 103 3.75 21.17 -1.14
N THR A 104 2.52 21.68 -1.19
CA THR A 104 1.31 20.86 -1.24
C THR A 104 1.22 20.07 -2.55
N GLY A 105 1.53 20.70 -3.68
CA GLY A 105 1.58 20.06 -4.99
C GLY A 105 2.59 18.92 -5.07
N ILE A 106 3.79 19.12 -4.50
CA ILE A 106 4.81 18.07 -4.35
C ILE A 106 4.25 16.93 -3.48
N GLY A 107 3.57 17.23 -2.38
CA GLY A 107 2.92 16.24 -1.52
C GLY A 107 1.90 15.37 -2.28
N LEU A 108 1.07 15.99 -3.13
CA LEU A 108 0.11 15.28 -3.97
C LEU A 108 0.79 14.36 -4.99
N TYR A 109 1.86 14.83 -5.64
CA TYR A 109 2.65 14.03 -6.57
C TYR A 109 3.30 12.82 -5.88
N LEU A 110 3.91 13.04 -4.71
CA LEU A 110 4.52 11.98 -3.90
C LEU A 110 3.48 10.94 -3.45
N ASN A 111 2.24 11.35 -3.17
CA ASN A 111 1.17 10.42 -2.83
C ASN A 111 0.80 9.50 -4.01
N LYS A 112 0.75 10.03 -5.24
CA LYS A 112 0.52 9.21 -6.45
C LYS A 112 1.66 8.20 -6.66
N ASP A 113 2.90 8.65 -6.56
CA ASP A 113 4.09 7.77 -6.65
C ASP A 113 4.08 6.69 -5.55
N ARG A 114 3.70 7.04 -4.33
CA ARG A 114 3.53 6.10 -3.21
C ARG A 114 2.54 5.00 -3.54
N LYS A 115 1.36 5.32 -4.08
CA LYS A 115 0.34 4.32 -4.46
C LYS A 115 0.89 3.33 -5.49
N LYS A 116 1.57 3.83 -6.52
CA LYS A 116 2.22 2.98 -7.54
C LYS A 116 3.21 2.00 -6.91
N LYS A 117 4.07 2.48 -6.01
CA LYS A 117 5.08 1.66 -5.33
C LYS A 117 4.49 0.63 -4.36
N LEU A 118 3.33 0.93 -3.75
CA LEU A 118 2.61 -0.05 -2.93
C LEU A 118 2.04 -1.18 -3.79
N LYS A 119 1.45 -0.86 -4.95
CA LYS A 119 1.01 -1.87 -5.93
C LYS A 119 2.17 -2.74 -6.43
N GLU A 120 3.32 -2.13 -6.73
CA GLU A 120 4.54 -2.86 -7.09
C GLU A 120 5.01 -3.79 -5.95
N THR A 121 4.89 -3.36 -4.69
CA THR A 121 5.25 -4.18 -3.52
C THR A 121 4.33 -5.38 -3.36
N VAL A 122 3.04 -5.22 -3.64
CA VAL A 122 2.06 -6.31 -3.69
C VAL A 122 2.35 -7.26 -4.85
N SER A 123 2.65 -6.73 -6.03
CA SER A 123 3.06 -7.54 -7.18
C SER A 123 4.32 -8.37 -6.88
N LEU A 124 5.33 -7.76 -6.21
CA LEU A 124 6.53 -8.45 -5.73
C LEU A 124 6.22 -9.58 -4.74
N PHE A 125 5.18 -9.42 -3.91
CA PHE A 125 4.74 -10.45 -2.97
C PHE A 125 4.06 -11.62 -3.70
N ASN A 126 3.16 -11.30 -4.64
CA ASN A 126 2.38 -12.29 -5.39
C ASN A 126 3.18 -13.04 -6.47
N LYS A 127 4.26 -12.44 -7.00
CA LYS A 127 5.16 -13.08 -7.97
C LYS A 127 5.97 -14.24 -7.40
N ARG A 128 5.80 -14.58 -6.12
CA ARG A 128 6.43 -15.76 -5.55
C ARG A 128 5.97 -17.02 -6.28
N PRO A 129 6.88 -17.91 -6.70
CA PRO A 129 6.48 -19.29 -6.94
C PRO A 129 5.94 -19.85 -5.62
N LYS A 130 4.71 -20.40 -5.64
CA LYS A 130 4.16 -21.14 -4.49
C LYS A 130 5.23 -22.15 -4.08
N LYS A 131 5.75 -22.07 -2.85
CA LYS A 131 6.67 -23.09 -2.34
C LYS A 131 5.86 -24.39 -2.31
N ASN A 132 6.11 -25.28 -3.25
CA ASN A 132 5.53 -26.61 -3.24
C ASN A 132 5.97 -27.25 -1.92
N LYS A 133 5.04 -27.43 -0.99
CA LYS A 133 5.21 -28.36 0.12
C LYS A 133 5.12 -29.77 -0.47
N THR A 134 6.18 -30.19 -1.15
CA THR A 134 6.44 -31.58 -1.49
C THR A 134 7.66 -32.03 -0.70
N GLU A 135 7.52 -32.05 0.62
CA GLU A 135 8.33 -32.88 1.50
C GLU A 135 7.35 -33.45 2.54
N GLY A 136 6.75 -34.57 2.16
CA GLY A 136 6.21 -35.51 3.14
C GLY A 136 7.36 -36.18 3.90
N PRO A 137 7.08 -36.83 5.03
CA PRO A 137 8.10 -37.36 5.92
C PRO A 137 8.84 -38.52 5.23
N SER A 138 10.17 -38.46 5.20
CA SER A 138 11.01 -39.63 5.03
C SER A 138 11.46 -40.07 6.43
N ASP A 139 10.84 -41.17 6.87
CA ASP A 139 11.20 -42.13 7.92
C ASP A 139 11.41 -41.64 9.37
#